data_AF-A0A661FW25-F1
#
_entry.id   AF-A0A661FW25-F1
#
_cell.length_a   1.000
_cell.length_b   1.000
_cell.length_c   1.000
_cell.angle_alpha   90.00
_cell.angle_beta   90.00
_cell.angle_gamma   90.00
#
_symmetry.space_group_name_H-M   'P 1'
#
loop_
_entity.id
_entity.type
_entity.pdbx_description
1 polymer ?
#
loop_
_entity_poly.entity_id
_entity_poly.type
_entity_poly.pdbx_seq_one_letter_code
_entity_poly.pdbx_strand_id
1 'polypeptide(L)'
;MFWTGVALAVALITVWLVPAGRGASRRSDQLEVALDQLLKCELEQAFLSIRPKFAATKFLQFGRYPIGDSRLGIELAFPSAAWSDDYFPKIVTAASQRGLKYEVQELKGEVNRFVFVQFEDSAYQAAAFAQSVLTDVFGFAPDYNFRVRIN
;
A
#
# COMPACT_ATOMS: atom_id res chain seq x y z
N MET A 1 6.03 -35.22 -2.29
CA MET A 1 6.74 -34.10 -1.63
C MET A 1 5.71 -32.97 -1.51
N PHE A 2 4.92 -33.01 -0.44
CA PHE A 2 3.77 -32.12 -0.23
C PHE A 2 4.23 -30.87 0.50
N TRP A 3 4.11 -29.71 -0.15
CA TRP A 3 4.33 -28.42 0.47
C TRP A 3 3.08 -28.05 1.29
N THR A 4 3.09 -28.41 2.56
CA THR A 4 2.24 -27.75 3.57
C THR A 4 2.84 -26.38 3.84
N GLY A 5 2.30 -25.36 3.18
CA GLY A 5 2.68 -23.96 3.37
C GLY A 5 1.45 -23.08 3.58
N VAL A 6 0.47 -23.54 4.36
CA VAL A 6 -0.56 -22.65 4.91
C VAL A 6 0.09 -21.92 6.09
N ALA A 7 0.66 -20.75 5.83
CA ALA A 7 1.22 -19.91 6.88
C ALA A 7 0.84 -18.44 6.66
N LEU A 8 0.12 -17.91 7.65
CA LEU A 8 -0.16 -16.50 7.94
C LEU A 8 -1.14 -15.74 7.03
N ALA A 9 -2.43 -16.05 7.17
CA ALA A 9 -3.53 -15.18 6.75
C ALA A 9 -4.19 -14.39 7.91
N VAL A 10 -3.54 -14.26 9.08
CA VAL A 10 -4.26 -13.84 10.32
C VAL A 10 -3.81 -12.50 10.93
N ALA A 11 -2.80 -11.81 10.41
CA ALA A 11 -2.31 -10.57 11.01
C ALA A 11 -2.74 -9.26 10.30
N LEU A 12 -3.74 -9.29 9.41
CA LEU A 12 -4.11 -8.10 8.59
C LEU A 12 -5.32 -7.29 9.11
N ILE A 13 -5.86 -7.61 10.30
CA ILE A 13 -7.15 -7.05 10.79
C ILE A 13 -7.00 -6.24 12.10
N THR A 14 -5.96 -5.41 12.25
CA THR A 14 -5.86 -4.50 13.42
C THR A 14 -5.49 -3.04 13.11
N VAL A 15 -5.58 -2.61 11.84
CA VAL A 15 -5.19 -1.24 11.44
C VAL A 15 -6.29 -0.17 11.65
N TRP A 16 -7.52 -0.54 12.02
CA TRP A 16 -8.65 0.40 12.01
C TRP A 16 -8.88 1.21 13.30
N LEU A 17 -8.10 1.00 14.38
CA LEU A 17 -8.36 1.64 15.68
C LEU A 17 -7.20 2.46 16.27
N VAL A 18 -6.05 2.58 15.60
CA VAL A 18 -4.95 3.40 16.12
C VAL A 18 -5.25 4.88 15.86
N PRO A 19 -5.38 5.74 16.90
CA PRO A 19 -5.58 7.17 16.69
C PRO A 19 -4.45 7.73 15.82
N ALA A 20 -4.85 8.57 14.87
CA ALA A 20 -3.95 9.18 13.90
C ALA A 20 -2.92 10.08 14.60
N GLY A 21 -1.80 9.50 15.03
CA GLY A 21 -0.57 10.22 15.34
C GLY A 21 -0.18 11.10 14.16
N ARG A 22 0.48 12.24 14.44
CA ARG A 22 0.86 13.23 13.43
C ARG A 22 1.92 12.62 12.49
N GLY A 23 1.50 12.00 11.40
CA GLY A 23 2.39 11.64 10.29
C GLY A 23 3.06 12.88 9.69
N ALA A 24 4.20 12.69 9.03
CA ALA A 24 4.91 13.76 8.36
C ALA A 24 4.11 14.26 7.14
N SER A 25 4.03 15.57 6.95
CA SER A 25 3.49 16.14 5.72
C SER A 25 4.54 16.01 4.62
N ARG A 26 4.20 15.31 3.54
CA ARG A 26 5.07 15.08 2.39
C ARG A 26 4.33 15.37 1.09
N ARG A 27 5.05 15.91 0.12
CA ARG A 27 4.57 16.01 -1.26
C ARG A 27 4.68 14.66 -1.98
N SER A 28 4.01 14.53 -3.13
CA SER A 28 4.02 13.30 -3.93
C SER A 28 5.41 12.89 -4.42
N ASP A 29 6.28 13.87 -4.70
CA ASP A 29 7.69 13.69 -5.09
C ASP A 29 8.61 13.25 -3.93
N GLN A 30 8.12 13.26 -2.69
CA GLN A 30 8.85 12.83 -1.50
C GLN A 30 8.45 11.43 -1.01
N LEU A 31 7.59 10.73 -1.74
CA LEU A 31 7.09 9.41 -1.35
C LEU A 31 8.17 8.33 -1.42
N GLU A 32 9.11 8.44 -2.36
CA GLU A 32 10.23 7.50 -2.50
C GLU A 32 11.05 7.39 -1.20
N VAL A 33 11.38 8.52 -0.58
CA VAL A 33 12.10 8.56 0.71
C VAL A 33 11.33 7.81 1.79
N ALA A 34 10.01 7.95 1.83
CA ALA A 34 9.20 7.30 2.85
C ALA A 34 9.07 5.78 2.61
N LEU A 35 9.02 5.35 1.35
CA LEU A 35 9.00 3.93 0.97
C LEU A 35 10.36 3.25 1.19
N ASP A 36 11.46 3.95 0.94
CA ASP A 36 12.81 3.50 1.31
C ASP A 36 12.96 3.37 2.84
N GLN A 37 12.42 4.32 3.61
CA GLN A 37 12.33 4.22 5.07
C GLN A 37 11.50 3.02 5.53
N LEU A 38 10.42 2.68 4.82
CA LEU A 38 9.63 1.49 5.11
C LEU A 38 10.49 0.23 4.97
N LEU A 39 11.20 0.06 3.84
CA LEU A 39 12.08 -1.10 3.61
C LEU A 39 13.12 -1.30 4.71
N LYS A 40 13.76 -0.19 5.13
CA LYS A 40 14.83 -0.18 6.14
C LYS A 40 14.34 -0.27 7.59
N CYS A 41 13.04 -0.23 7.83
CA CYS A 41 12.50 -0.26 9.18
C CYS A 41 12.77 -1.62 9.88
N GLU A 42 13.22 -1.63 11.13
CA GLU A 42 13.48 -2.89 11.85
C GLU A 42 12.19 -3.56 12.37
N LEU A 43 11.05 -2.86 12.35
CA LEU A 43 9.78 -3.38 12.88
C LEU A 43 9.19 -4.44 11.94
N GLU A 44 9.18 -5.71 12.33
CA GLU A 44 8.74 -6.84 11.49
C GLU A 44 7.43 -6.60 10.71
N GLN A 45 6.44 -5.96 11.33
CA GLN A 45 5.12 -5.70 10.75
C GLN A 45 4.88 -4.24 10.36
N ALA A 46 5.96 -3.51 10.01
CA ALA A 46 5.88 -2.12 9.61
C ALA A 46 4.95 -1.92 8.41
N PHE A 47 4.11 -0.89 8.46
CA PHE A 47 3.35 -0.44 7.31
C PHE A 47 3.33 1.09 7.18
N LEU A 48 3.37 1.56 5.94
CA LEU A 48 3.31 2.96 5.58
C LEU A 48 1.91 3.31 5.08
N SER A 49 1.28 4.29 5.70
CA SER A 49 0.02 4.87 5.23
C SER A 49 0.27 6.24 4.58
N ILE A 50 -0.29 6.45 3.38
CA ILE A 50 -0.35 7.75 2.70
C ILE A 50 -1.80 8.21 2.71
N ARG A 51 -2.09 9.29 3.41
CA ARG A 51 -3.44 9.85 3.54
C ARG A 51 -3.47 11.31 3.08
N PRO A 52 -4.49 11.76 2.35
CA PRO A 52 -4.63 13.17 2.04
C PRO A 52 -4.93 13.94 3.32
N LYS A 53 -4.43 15.18 3.39
CA LYS A 53 -4.54 16.02 4.61
C LYS A 53 -5.98 16.31 5.00
N PHE A 54 -6.89 16.40 4.03
CA PHE A 54 -8.28 16.85 4.23
C PHE A 54 -9.36 15.84 3.83
N ALA A 55 -9.01 14.69 3.23
CA ALA A 55 -9.98 13.68 2.81
C ALA A 55 -9.76 12.37 3.58
N ALA A 56 -10.27 12.30 4.82
CA ALA A 56 -9.94 11.26 5.79
C ALA A 56 -10.18 9.81 5.34
N THR A 57 -11.03 9.60 4.32
CA THR A 57 -11.44 8.28 3.85
C THR A 57 -10.50 7.65 2.82
N LYS A 58 -9.82 8.44 1.98
CA LYS A 58 -8.94 7.90 0.93
C LYS A 58 -7.54 7.63 1.49
N PHE A 59 -6.94 6.49 1.17
CA PHE A 59 -5.55 6.23 1.53
C PHE A 59 -4.91 5.16 0.65
N LEU A 60 -3.58 5.14 0.66
CA LEU A 60 -2.77 4.01 0.21
C LEU A 60 -2.03 3.41 1.40
N GLN A 61 -1.91 2.09 1.43
CA GLN A 61 -1.17 1.37 2.48
C GLN A 61 -0.13 0.47 1.83
N PHE A 62 1.13 0.68 2.23
CA PHE A 62 2.25 -0.13 1.81
C PHE A 62 2.74 -0.96 2.98
N GLY A 63 3.00 -2.24 2.74
CA GLY A 63 3.64 -3.15 3.68
C GLY A 63 4.95 -3.67 3.13
N ARG A 64 5.58 -4.54 3.92
CA ARG A 64 6.75 -5.31 3.48
C ARG A 64 6.38 -6.77 3.30
N TYR A 65 7.02 -7.43 2.35
CA TYR A 65 6.89 -8.86 2.13
C TYR A 65 8.25 -9.50 1.85
N PRO A 66 8.48 -10.78 2.19
CA PRO A 66 9.73 -11.46 1.88
C PRO A 66 9.82 -11.79 0.38
N ILE A 67 10.96 -11.47 -0.25
CA ILE A 67 11.24 -11.85 -1.65
C ILE A 67 12.13 -13.11 -1.72
N GLY A 68 12.82 -13.46 -0.62
CA GLY A 68 13.81 -14.55 -0.55
C GLY A 68 15.18 -14.04 -0.09
N ASP A 69 16.08 -14.93 0.32
CA ASP A 69 17.45 -14.62 0.78
C ASP A 69 17.53 -13.46 1.79
N SER A 70 16.58 -13.41 2.74
CA SER A 70 16.46 -12.33 3.73
C SER A 70 16.22 -10.93 3.14
N ARG A 71 15.86 -10.83 1.86
CA ARG A 71 15.46 -9.58 1.21
C ARG A 71 13.98 -9.32 1.41
N LEU A 72 13.66 -8.03 1.57
CA LEU A 72 12.30 -7.53 1.73
C LEU A 72 11.92 -6.69 0.51
N GLY A 73 10.65 -6.78 0.14
CA GLY A 73 10.02 -5.96 -0.87
C GLY A 73 8.95 -5.04 -0.32
N ILE A 74 8.43 -4.18 -1.19
CA ILE A 74 7.31 -3.29 -0.95
C ILE A 74 6.07 -3.82 -1.65
N GLU A 75 4.96 -3.88 -0.94
CA GLU A 75 3.66 -4.26 -1.50
C GLU A 75 2.62 -3.21 -1.16
N LEU A 76 1.83 -2.79 -2.15
CA LEU A 76 0.60 -2.02 -1.92
C LEU A 76 -0.53 -2.98 -1.63
N ALA A 77 -1.21 -2.81 -0.50
CA ALA A 77 -2.47 -3.49 -0.20
C ALA A 77 -3.64 -2.50 -0.35
N PHE A 78 -4.55 -2.76 -1.29
CA PHE A 78 -5.70 -1.89 -1.53
C PHE A 78 -7.03 -2.65 -1.42
N PRO A 79 -7.98 -2.22 -0.55
CA PRO A 79 -9.24 -2.91 -0.31
C PRO A 79 -10.31 -2.59 -1.37
N SER A 80 -11.21 -3.54 -1.62
CA SER A 80 -12.54 -3.30 -2.22
C SER A 80 -13.54 -3.12 -1.08
N ALA A 81 -13.68 -1.89 -0.59
CA ALA A 81 -14.60 -1.49 0.46
C ALA A 81 -15.57 -0.44 -0.07
N ALA A 82 -16.64 -0.13 0.68
CA ALA A 82 -17.66 0.83 0.23
C ALA A 82 -17.09 2.20 -0.20
N TRP A 83 -16.02 2.69 0.45
CA TRP A 83 -15.37 3.95 0.06
C TRP A 83 -14.43 3.83 -1.14
N SER A 84 -13.96 2.62 -1.44
CA SER A 84 -12.90 2.35 -2.42
C SER A 84 -13.33 1.53 -3.63
N ASP A 85 -14.58 1.09 -3.69
CA ASP A 85 -15.07 0.17 -4.71
C ASP A 85 -14.90 0.73 -6.14
N ASP A 86 -15.14 2.04 -6.33
CA ASP A 86 -14.93 2.73 -7.60
C ASP A 86 -13.45 2.91 -7.98
N TYR A 87 -12.52 2.83 -7.02
CA TYR A 87 -11.08 2.97 -7.25
C TYR A 87 -10.40 1.62 -7.47
N PHE A 88 -10.93 0.55 -6.87
CA PHE A 88 -10.38 -0.79 -6.95
C PHE A 88 -10.10 -1.25 -8.39
N PRO A 89 -11.08 -1.25 -9.34
CA PRO A 89 -10.82 -1.68 -10.71
C PRO A 89 -9.84 -0.75 -11.45
N LYS A 90 -9.78 0.54 -11.07
CA LYS A 90 -8.85 1.50 -11.67
C LYS A 90 -7.41 1.21 -11.25
N ILE A 91 -7.18 0.83 -9.99
CA ILE A 91 -5.85 0.45 -9.49
C ILE A 91 -5.39 -0.85 -10.14
N VAL A 92 -6.28 -1.86 -10.26
CA VAL A 92 -5.97 -3.11 -10.97
C VAL A 92 -5.60 -2.83 -12.44
N THR A 93 -6.37 -1.97 -13.10
CA THR A 93 -6.09 -1.57 -14.50
C THR A 93 -4.76 -0.85 -14.62
N ALA A 94 -4.46 0.10 -13.72
CA ALA A 94 -3.20 0.83 -13.70
C ALA A 94 -1.99 -0.09 -13.45
N ALA A 95 -2.12 -1.08 -12.57
CA ALA A 95 -1.07 -2.07 -12.32
C ALA A 95 -0.81 -2.93 -13.57
N SER A 96 -1.89 -3.42 -14.19
CA SER A 96 -1.84 -4.22 -15.42
C SER A 96 -1.20 -3.47 -16.58
N GLN A 97 -1.60 -2.22 -16.83
CA GLN A 97 -1.06 -1.38 -17.91
C GLN A 97 0.43 -1.09 -17.77
N ARG A 98 0.96 -1.11 -16.54
CA ARG A 98 2.38 -0.90 -16.24
C ARG A 98 3.19 -2.20 -16.19
N GLY A 99 2.55 -3.35 -16.43
CA GLY A 99 3.20 -4.66 -16.32
C GLY A 99 3.67 -5.00 -14.91
N LEU A 100 3.04 -4.41 -13.88
CA LEU A 100 3.36 -4.70 -12.48
C LEU A 100 2.76 -6.04 -12.07
N LYS A 101 3.48 -6.79 -11.24
CA LYS A 101 2.97 -8.03 -10.64
C LYS A 101 1.91 -7.67 -9.59
N TYR A 102 0.73 -8.25 -9.70
CA TYR A 102 -0.32 -8.10 -8.70
C TYR A 102 -1.11 -9.39 -8.49
N GLU A 103 -1.72 -9.50 -7.31
CA GLU A 103 -2.64 -10.57 -6.93
C GLU A 103 -3.93 -9.98 -6.39
N VAL A 104 -5.07 -10.60 -6.70
CA VAL A 104 -6.35 -10.27 -6.07
C VAL A 104 -6.72 -11.43 -5.15
N GLN A 105 -6.84 -11.15 -3.86
CA GLN A 105 -7.21 -12.15 -2.87
C GLN A 105 -8.58 -11.83 -2.26
N GLU A 106 -9.35 -12.89 -2.02
CA GLU A 106 -10.58 -12.81 -1.25
C GLU A 106 -10.31 -13.19 0.21
N LEU A 107 -10.56 -12.27 1.13
CA LEU A 107 -10.34 -12.47 2.56
C LEU A 107 -11.68 -12.61 3.28
N LYS A 108 -11.72 -13.44 4.33
CA LYS A 108 -12.90 -13.54 5.19
C LYS A 108 -12.98 -12.30 6.08
N GLY A 109 -14.01 -11.46 5.94
CA GLY A 109 -14.20 -10.28 6.78
C GLY A 109 -15.21 -9.27 6.21
N GLU A 110 -15.27 -8.06 6.76
CA GLU A 110 -16.11 -6.97 6.23
C GLU A 110 -15.63 -6.45 4.86
N VAL A 111 -14.32 -6.57 4.61
CA VAL A 111 -13.70 -6.29 3.31
C VAL A 111 -13.34 -7.61 2.67
N ASN A 112 -14.09 -8.00 1.66
CA ASN A 112 -14.00 -9.33 1.07
C ASN A 112 -12.89 -9.46 0.02
N ARG A 113 -12.31 -8.36 -0.47
CA ARG A 113 -11.36 -8.41 -1.59
C ARG A 113 -10.26 -7.36 -1.46
N PHE A 114 -9.04 -7.77 -1.72
CA PHE A 114 -7.86 -6.91 -1.75
C PHE A 114 -7.09 -7.12 -3.05
N VAL A 115 -6.49 -6.06 -3.57
CA VAL A 115 -5.43 -6.14 -4.58
C VAL A 115 -4.10 -5.85 -3.91
N PHE A 116 -3.15 -6.73 -4.14
CA PHE A 116 -1.78 -6.66 -3.68
C PHE A 116 -0.87 -6.41 -4.89
N VAL A 117 -0.22 -5.25 -4.95
CA VAL A 117 0.69 -4.89 -6.05
C VAL A 117 2.13 -4.93 -5.53
N GLN A 118 2.98 -5.70 -6.18
CA GLN A 118 4.34 -5.99 -5.73
C GLN A 118 5.37 -5.17 -6.51
N PHE A 119 6.28 -4.54 -5.78
CA PHE A 119 7.31 -3.65 -6.34
C PHE A 119 8.74 -4.15 -6.11
N GLU A 120 8.89 -5.37 -5.60
CA GLU A 120 10.18 -5.89 -5.13
C GLU A 120 10.85 -4.89 -4.17
N ASP A 121 12.17 -4.70 -4.25
CA ASP A 121 12.92 -3.74 -3.43
C ASP A 121 12.93 -2.32 -4.02
N SER A 122 12.10 -2.04 -5.05
CA SER A 122 12.13 -0.76 -5.77
C SER A 122 11.20 0.29 -5.14
N ALA A 123 11.73 1.07 -4.19
CA ALA A 123 11.04 2.24 -3.64
C ALA A 123 10.65 3.26 -4.73
N TYR A 124 11.47 3.40 -5.77
CA TYR A 124 11.20 4.25 -6.92
C TYR A 124 9.93 3.82 -7.68
N GLN A 125 9.82 2.54 -8.06
CA GLN A 125 8.63 2.04 -8.76
C GLN A 125 7.38 2.15 -7.89
N ALA A 126 7.48 1.82 -6.60
CA ALA A 126 6.38 1.97 -5.65
C ALA A 126 5.93 3.44 -5.54
N ALA A 127 6.86 4.39 -5.49
CA ALA A 127 6.56 5.81 -5.43
C ALA A 127 5.90 6.32 -6.73
N ALA A 128 6.43 5.95 -7.89
CA ALA A 128 5.88 6.32 -9.19
C ALA A 128 4.47 5.75 -9.41
N PHE A 129 4.19 4.55 -8.88
CA PHE A 129 2.85 3.99 -8.89
C PHE A 129 1.93 4.71 -7.92
N ALA A 130 2.38 4.96 -6.69
CA ALA A 130 1.63 5.70 -5.69
C ALA A 130 1.21 7.09 -6.22
N GLN A 131 2.14 7.83 -6.82
CA GLN A 131 1.87 9.15 -7.40
C GLN A 131 0.80 9.10 -8.49
N SER A 132 0.86 8.11 -9.38
CA SER A 132 -0.16 7.91 -10.42
C SER A 132 -1.51 7.54 -9.83
N VAL A 133 -1.58 6.67 -8.82
CA VAL A 133 -2.85 6.37 -8.15
C VAL A 133 -3.41 7.62 -7.45
N LEU A 134 -2.58 8.38 -6.74
CA LEU A 134 -3.02 9.61 -6.06
C LEU A 134 -3.52 10.67 -7.05
N THR A 135 -2.90 10.79 -8.22
CA THR A 135 -3.23 11.81 -9.23
C THR A 135 -4.35 11.35 -10.15
N ASP A 136 -4.15 10.22 -10.84
CA ASP A 136 -5.00 9.76 -11.93
C ASP A 136 -6.23 8.99 -11.43
N VAL A 137 -6.13 8.30 -10.29
CA VAL A 137 -7.23 7.51 -9.73
C VAL A 137 -8.00 8.29 -8.67
N PHE A 138 -7.29 8.93 -7.73
CA PHE A 138 -7.94 9.69 -6.66
C PHE A 138 -8.24 11.15 -7.01
N GLY A 139 -7.64 11.70 -8.07
CA GLY A 139 -7.88 13.05 -8.56
C GLY A 139 -7.19 14.15 -7.76
N PHE A 140 -6.11 13.86 -7.03
CA PHE A 140 -5.37 14.90 -6.31
C PHE A 140 -4.43 15.67 -7.24
N ALA A 141 -4.21 16.95 -6.93
CA ALA A 141 -3.21 17.74 -7.64
C ALA A 141 -1.79 17.17 -7.43
N PRO A 142 -0.88 17.24 -8.40
CA PRO A 142 0.47 16.70 -8.28
C PRO A 142 1.27 17.29 -7.09
N ASP A 143 1.01 18.54 -6.71
CA ASP A 143 1.65 19.26 -5.61
C ASP A 143 0.91 19.11 -4.26
N TYR A 144 -0.14 18.30 -4.22
CA TYR A 144 -0.91 18.07 -3.01
C TYR A 144 -0.05 17.44 -1.88
N ASN A 145 -0.30 17.90 -0.65
CA ASN A 145 0.41 17.41 0.53
C ASN A 145 -0.34 16.26 1.21
N PHE A 146 0.35 15.14 1.37
CA PHE A 146 -0.14 13.94 2.04
C PHE A 146 0.48 13.81 3.42
N ARG A 147 -0.28 13.24 4.36
CA ARG A 147 0.25 12.73 5.61
C ARG A 147 0.78 11.33 5.38
N VAL A 148 2.06 11.16 5.65
CA VAL A 148 2.76 9.88 5.52
C VAL A 148 3.19 9.41 6.90
N ARG A 149 2.85 8.18 7.25
CA ARG A 149 3.17 7.58 8.56
C ARG A 149 3.59 6.14 8.40
N ILE A 150 4.73 5.77 8.97
CA ILE A 150 5.12 4.39 9.24
C ILE A 150 4.57 4.04 10.63
N ASN A 151 3.91 2.89 10.73
CA ASN A 151 3.43 2.32 11.99
C ASN A 151 4.15 1.01 12.24
#